data_AF-A0A2R3ISR9-F1
#
_entry.id   AF-A0A2R3ISR9-F1
#
_cell.length_a   1.000
_cell.length_b   1.000
_cell.length_c   1.000
_cell.angle_alpha   90.00
_cell.angle_beta   90.00
_cell.angle_gamma   90.00
#
_symmetry.space_group_name_H-M   'P 1'
#
loop_
_entity.id
_entity.type
_entity.pdbx_description
1 polymer ?
#
loop_
_entity_poly.entity_id
_entity_poly.type
_entity_poly.pdbx_seq_one_letter_code
_entity_poly.pdbx_strand_id
1 'polypeptide(L)' 'MSWKVGLRGAFHCRGSNLSESWVDIKLFLQELSLNIEFGFVLSFQYESIYAVRDSDGLSFKRSMID' A
#
# COMPACT_ATOMS: atom_id res chain seq x y z
N MET A 1 6.15 -6.13 -16.28
CA MET A 1 5.05 -6.78 -15.54
C MET A 1 4.03 -7.30 -16.54
N SER A 2 3.75 -8.60 -16.55
CA SER A 2 2.79 -9.26 -17.46
C SER A 2 1.54 -9.73 -16.71
N TRP A 3 0.93 -8.84 -15.91
CA TRP A 3 -0.25 -9.19 -15.13
C TRP A 3 -1.43 -9.41 -16.07
N LYS A 4 -2.01 -10.62 -16.06
CA LYS A 4 -3.19 -10.97 -16.88
C LYS A 4 -4.51 -10.69 -16.16
N VAL A 5 -4.47 -10.71 -14.83
CA VAL A 5 -5.59 -10.42 -13.93
C VAL A 5 -5.04 -9.76 -12.67
N GLY A 6 -5.87 -8.99 -11.96
CA GLY A 6 -5.51 -8.33 -10.70
C GLY A 6 -6.75 -7.80 -9.98
N LEU A 7 -6.55 -7.37 -8.74
CA LEU A 7 -7.58 -6.75 -7.92
C LEU A 7 -7.18 -5.32 -7.58
N ARG A 8 -8.18 -4.44 -7.49
CA ARG A 8 -7.99 -3.06 -7.08
C ARG A 8 -8.86 -2.74 -5.86
N GLY A 9 -8.23 -2.21 -4.82
CA GLY A 9 -8.90 -1.64 -3.64
C GLY A 9 -8.50 -0.19 -3.41
N ALA A 10 -9.20 0.49 -2.51
CA ALA A 10 -8.88 1.85 -2.07
C ALA A 10 -9.19 2.02 -0.58
N PHE A 11 -8.36 2.80 0.11
CA PHE A 11 -8.66 3.28 1.45
C PHE A 11 -9.27 4.68 1.36
N HIS A 12 -10.38 4.89 2.06
CA HIS A 12 -11.02 6.19 2.16
C HIS A 12 -10.88 6.70 3.59
N CYS A 13 -10.19 7.82 3.75
CA CYS A 13 -10.03 8.49 5.04
C CYS A 13 -10.28 9.99 4.90
N ARG A 14 -10.66 10.64 6.00
CA ARG A 14 -10.71 12.10 6.07
C ARG A 14 -9.30 12.64 6.26
N GLY A 15 -8.98 13.77 5.62
CA GLY A 15 -7.66 14.40 5.74
C GLY A 15 -7.27 14.75 7.18
N SER A 16 -8.25 15.05 8.04
CA SER A 16 -8.02 15.26 9.49
C SER A 16 -7.43 14.06 10.22
N ASN A 17 -7.55 12.85 9.64
CA ASN A 17 -7.13 11.60 10.25
C ASN A 17 -6.03 10.93 9.42
N LEU A 18 -5.32 11.68 8.56
CA LEU A 18 -4.36 11.12 7.62
C LEU A 18 -3.22 10.39 8.34
N SER A 19 -2.77 10.92 9.47
CA SER A 19 -1.69 10.31 10.26
C SER A 19 -2.07 8.97 10.84
N GLU A 20 -3.22 8.91 11.53
CA GLU A 20 -3.76 7.67 12.10
C GLU A 20 -4.09 6.67 10.99
N SER A 21 -4.73 7.13 9.91
CA SER A 21 -5.07 6.28 8.77
C SER A 21 -3.82 5.72 8.09
N TRP A 22 -2.72 6.49 8.02
CA TRP A 22 -1.47 6.02 7.46
C TRP A 22 -0.84 4.92 8.31
N VAL A 23 -0.92 5.01 9.64
CA VAL A 23 -0.47 3.94 10.55
C VAL A 23 -1.28 2.66 10.29
N ASP A 24 -2.60 2.76 10.22
CA ASP A 24 -3.48 1.61 9.97
C ASP A 24 -3.23 0.98 8.60
N ILE A 25 -3.02 1.81 7.57
CA ILE A 25 -2.67 1.34 6.21
C ILE A 25 -1.35 0.58 6.24
N LYS A 26 -0.32 1.07 6.93
CA LYS A 26 0.97 0.37 7.03
C LYS A 26 0.81 -1.00 7.68
N LEU A 27 0.09 -1.06 8.81
CA LEU A 27 -0.20 -2.31 9.51
C LEU A 27 -0.96 -3.30 8.63
N PHE A 28 -2.01 -2.83 7.94
CA PHE A 28 -2.77 -3.65 7.01
C PHE A 28 -1.90 -4.22 5.89
N LEU A 29 -1.03 -3.40 5.28
CA LEU A 29 -0.16 -3.86 4.20
C LEU A 29 0.90 -4.85 4.70
N GLN A 30 1.43 -4.65 5.91
CA GLN A 30 2.34 -5.58 6.55
C GLN A 30 1.67 -6.94 6.74
N GLU A 31 0.50 -6.98 7.38
CA GLU A 31 -0.28 -8.20 7.57
C GLU A 31 -0.64 -8.85 6.23
N LEU A 32 -1.10 -8.07 5.25
CA LEU A 32 -1.40 -8.57 3.92
C LEU A 32 -0.15 -9.23 3.31
N SER A 33 1.01 -8.59 3.37
CA SER A 33 2.26 -9.10 2.78
C SER A 33 2.77 -10.41 3.37
N LEU A 34 2.37 -10.73 4.60
CA LEU A 34 2.67 -11.98 5.30
C LEU A 34 1.69 -13.10 4.94
N ASN A 35 0.46 -12.75 4.56
CA ASN A 35 -0.62 -13.71 4.32
C ASN A 35 -0.87 -14.00 2.83
N ILE A 36 -0.36 -13.18 1.91
CA ILE A 36 -0.50 -13.39 0.46
C ILE A 36 0.84 -13.35 -0.27
N GLU A 37 0.96 -14.18 -1.32
CA GLU A 37 2.14 -14.20 -2.20
C GLU A 37 2.03 -13.23 -3.39
N PHE A 38 0.85 -12.66 -3.63
CA PHE A 38 0.65 -11.75 -4.76
C PHE A 38 1.38 -10.42 -4.55
N GLY A 39 2.05 -9.95 -5.60
CA GLY A 39 2.61 -8.61 -5.62
C GLY A 39 1.52 -7.54 -5.62
N PHE A 40 1.79 -6.41 -4.96
CA PHE A 40 0.88 -5.26 -4.94
C PHE A 40 1.64 -3.95 -4.84
N VAL A 41 0.96 -2.86 -5.21
CA VAL A 41 1.48 -1.50 -5.11
C VAL A 41 0.46 -0.63 -4.39
N LEU A 42 0.91 0.16 -3.43
CA LEU A 42 0.13 1.25 -2.87
C LEU A 42 0.51 2.56 -3.56
N SER A 43 -0.50 3.25 -4.08
CA SER A 43 -0.36 4.61 -4.61
C SER A 43 -1.37 5.55 -3.97
N PHE A 44 -1.00 6.82 -3.82
CA PHE A 44 -1.91 7.89 -3.39
C PHE A 44 -2.13 8.85 -4.55
N GLN A 45 -3.41 9.09 -4.86
CA GLN A 45 -3.84 9.98 -5.96
C GLN A 45 -3.18 9.69 -7.33
N TYR A 46 -2.65 8.48 -7.53
CA TYR A 46 -1.83 8.07 -8.68
C TYR A 46 -0.57 8.92 -8.93
N GLU A 47 -0.23 9.83 -8.03
CA GLU A 47 0.93 10.71 -8.21
C GLU A 47 2.23 10.00 -7.85
N SER A 48 2.17 9.03 -6.93
CA SER A 48 3.36 8.41 -6.36
C SER A 48 3.11 7.02 -5.79
N ILE A 49 4.16 6.19 -5.80
CA ILE A 49 4.19 4.88 -5.17
C ILE A 49 4.72 5.01 -3.74
N TYR A 50 3.94 4.50 -2.78
CA TYR A 50 4.23 4.55 -1.35
C TYR A 50 4.75 3.23 -0.81
N ALA A 51 4.24 2.12 -1.35
CA ALA A 51 4.70 0.79 -0.99
C ALA A 51 4.65 -0.14 -2.20
N VAL A 52 5.60 -1.08 -2.25
CA VAL A 52 5.66 -2.15 -3.25
C VAL A 52 5.89 -3.45 -2.52
N ARG A 53 5.07 -4.46 -2.81
CA ARG A 53 5.31 -5.86 -2.50
C ARG A 53 5.70 -6.58 -3.79
N ASP A 54 6.91 -7.12 -3.81
CA ASP A 54 7.43 -7.95 -4.91
C ASP A 54 8.12 -9.20 -4.35
N SER A 55 9.00 -9.85 -5.12
CA SER A 55 9.74 -11.04 -4.70
C SER A 55 10.61 -10.81 -3.46
N ASP A 56 11.06 -9.57 -3.22
CA ASP A 56 12.05 -9.26 -2.19
C ASP A 56 11.41 -8.89 -0.85
N GLY A 57 10.08 -8.78 -0.80
CA GLY A 57 9.36 -8.36 0.40
C GLY A 57 8.41 -7.20 0.16
N LEU A 58 7.81 -6.72 1.25
CA LEU A 58 7.15 -5.43 1.28
C LEU A 58 8.19 -4.35 1.55
N SER A 59 8.23 -3.31 0.72
CA SER A 59 9.06 -2.13 0.93
C SER A 59 8.24 -0.85 0.89
N PHE A 60 8.39 -0.01 1.91
CA PHE A 60 7.83 1.34 1.94
C PHE A 60 8.83 2.31 1.30
N LYS A 61 8.37 3.07 0.31
CA LYS A 61 9.18 4.02 -0.46
C LYS A 61 8.97 5.46 -0.01
N ARG A 62 7.80 5.77 0.55
CA ARG A 62 7.38 7.11 0.97
C ARG A 62 6.45 7.03 2.17
N SER A 63 6.25 8.17 2.81
CA SER A 63 5.28 8.36 3.88
C SER A 63 4.24 9.40 3.44
N MET A 64 2.97 9.19 3.81
CA MET A 64 1.90 10.20 3.61
C MET A 64 1.91 11.29 4.68
N ILE A 65 2.73 11.10 5.71
CA ILE A 65 3.03 12.07 6.76
C ILE A 65 4.51 12.42 6.67
N ASP A 66 4.83 13.69 6.93
CA ASP A 66 6.20 14.19 7.02
C ASP A 66 6.97 13.56 8.19
#